data_AF-A0A401TJH4-F1
#
_entry.id   AF-A0A401TJH4-F1
#
_cell.length_a   1.000
_cell.length_b   1.000
_cell.length_c   1.000
_cell.angle_alpha   90.00
_cell.angle_beta   90.00
_cell.angle_gamma   90.00
#
_symmetry.space_group_name_H-M   'P 1'
#
loop_
_entity.id
_entity.type
_entity.pdbx_description
1 polymer ?
#
loop_
_entity_poly.entity_id
_entity_poly.type
_entity_poly.pdbx_seq_one_letter_code
_entity_poly.pdbx_strand_id
1 'polypeptide(L)'
;MTEWLKEPPNISTPVFVGSAYIAVSREFVAHVFASAEVQAFLRWSEDTYSPDEHVWATLLRMRGMPGYRPYTQRSPRTLGRAVKWSFEAGNVVRGAPYGDCTGTYRHLICVYGVGDIGWLLLQNPFFANKFDPEVDNMAVQCMEEYLRNKTLCEAQWEWAGGRVNRGEGGET
;
A
#
# COMPACT_ATOMS: atom_id res chain seq x y z
N MET A 1 -15.68 -0.52 21.81
CA MET A 1 -16.83 -0.35 20.92
C MET A 1 -17.80 0.56 21.64
N THR A 2 -18.21 1.67 21.05
CA THR A 2 -19.15 2.60 21.69
C THR A 2 -20.54 1.98 21.72
N GLU A 3 -21.30 2.24 22.79
CA GLU A 3 -22.65 1.68 22.99
C GLU A 3 -23.73 2.37 22.12
N TRP A 4 -23.36 3.41 21.38
CA TRP A 4 -24.29 4.23 20.59
C TRP A 4 -24.13 4.00 19.09
N LEU A 5 -25.25 3.80 18.39
CA LEU A 5 -25.29 3.69 16.94
C LEU A 5 -24.98 5.06 16.31
N LYS A 6 -24.00 5.09 15.42
CA LYS A 6 -23.63 6.29 14.67
C LYS A 6 -24.48 6.43 13.41
N GLU A 7 -24.87 7.66 13.10
CA GLU A 7 -25.57 7.98 11.84
C GLU A 7 -24.74 7.57 10.61
N PRO A 8 -25.36 7.23 9.47
CA PRO A 8 -24.65 6.92 8.24
C PRO A 8 -23.82 8.12 7.76
N PRO A 9 -22.72 7.89 7.02
CA PRO A 9 -21.86 8.97 6.53
C PRO A 9 -22.61 9.79 5.49
N ASN A 10 -22.52 11.12 5.62
CA ASN A 10 -23.17 12.05 4.68
C ASN A 10 -22.30 12.25 3.42
N ILE A 11 -22.13 11.18 2.65
CA ILE A 11 -21.39 11.17 1.38
C ILE A 11 -22.17 10.44 0.30
N SER A 12 -21.92 10.82 -0.94
CA SER A 12 -22.54 10.23 -2.14
C SER A 12 -22.01 8.83 -2.51
N THR A 13 -21.00 8.32 -1.79
CA THR A 13 -20.24 7.11 -2.13
C THR A 13 -20.24 6.12 -0.97
N PRO A 14 -20.30 4.79 -1.20
CA PRO A 14 -20.13 3.82 -0.12
C PRO A 14 -18.78 3.95 0.60
N VAL A 15 -18.73 3.55 1.86
CA VAL A 15 -17.46 3.43 2.60
C VAL A 15 -16.74 2.17 2.13
N PHE A 16 -15.45 2.30 1.85
CA PHE A 16 -14.57 1.21 1.44
C PHE A 16 -13.53 0.93 2.51
N VAL A 17 -13.15 -0.34 2.67
CA VAL A 17 -12.02 -0.75 3.50
C VAL A 17 -10.76 -0.81 2.64
N GLY A 18 -9.62 -0.43 3.22
CA GLY A 18 -8.32 -0.49 2.58
C GLY A 18 -7.19 -0.34 3.59
N SER A 19 -6.20 0.48 3.26
CA SER A 19 -4.97 0.59 4.04
C SER A 19 -4.73 2.03 4.49
N ALA A 20 -4.11 2.16 5.66
CA ALA A 20 -3.58 3.42 6.17
C ALA A 20 -2.50 4.05 5.27
N TYR A 21 -1.89 3.26 4.38
CA TYR A 21 -0.79 3.67 3.52
C TYR A 21 -1.29 3.98 2.12
N ILE A 22 -1.07 5.22 1.68
CA ILE A 22 -1.49 5.70 0.38
C ILE A 22 -0.36 6.43 -0.35
N ALA A 23 -0.45 6.43 -1.68
CA ALA A 23 0.32 7.30 -2.54
C ALA A 23 -0.67 8.16 -3.33
N VAL A 24 -0.64 9.47 -3.12
CA VAL A 24 -1.62 10.42 -3.66
C VAL A 24 -0.95 11.65 -4.24
N SER A 25 -1.61 12.31 -5.19
CA SER A 25 -1.10 13.53 -5.81
C SER A 25 -1.22 14.73 -4.86
N ARG A 26 -0.46 15.78 -5.16
CA ARG A 26 -0.59 17.07 -4.46
C ARG A 26 -2.00 17.65 -4.59
N GLU A 27 -2.64 17.47 -5.74
CA GLU A 27 -4.01 17.92 -5.99
C GLU A 27 -5.02 17.20 -5.11
N PHE A 28 -4.86 15.89 -4.90
CA PHE A 28 -5.68 15.12 -3.97
C PHE A 28 -5.58 15.74 -2.57
N VAL A 29 -4.37 15.99 -2.09
CA VAL A 29 -4.14 16.60 -0.77
C VAL A 29 -4.79 17.99 -0.69
N ALA A 30 -4.61 18.84 -1.70
CA ALA A 30 -5.24 20.16 -1.73
C ALA A 30 -6.78 20.06 -1.71
N HIS A 31 -7.36 19.11 -2.45
CA HIS A 31 -8.80 18.91 -2.50
C HIS A 31 -9.38 18.43 -1.16
N VAL A 32 -8.66 17.59 -0.41
CA VAL A 32 -9.05 17.16 0.94
C VAL A 32 -9.31 18.36 1.85
N PHE A 33 -8.49 19.41 1.76
CA PHE A 33 -8.66 20.62 2.56
C PHE A 33 -9.68 21.62 1.99
N ALA A 34 -10.05 21.51 0.71
CA ALA A 34 -10.97 22.45 0.06
C ALA A 34 -12.43 21.97 0.02
N SER A 35 -12.67 20.67 -0.06
CA SER A 35 -14.02 20.11 -0.26
C SER A 35 -14.80 19.96 1.04
N ALA A 36 -15.98 20.60 1.11
CA ALA A 36 -16.86 20.51 2.26
C ALA A 36 -17.40 19.09 2.50
N GLU A 37 -17.70 18.33 1.43
CA GLU A 37 -18.14 16.93 1.52
C GLU A 37 -17.02 16.04 2.11
N VAL A 38 -15.78 16.21 1.65
CA VAL A 38 -14.63 15.46 2.15
C VAL A 38 -14.36 15.79 3.62
N GLN A 39 -14.38 17.06 4.00
CA GLN A 39 -14.21 17.44 5.40
C GLN A 39 -15.34 16.93 6.29
N ALA A 40 -16.59 16.90 5.80
CA ALA A 40 -17.71 16.33 6.53
C ALA A 40 -17.52 14.83 6.77
N PHE A 41 -17.01 14.10 5.77
CA PHE A 41 -16.66 12.69 5.91
C PHE A 41 -15.51 12.44 6.89
N LEU A 42 -14.47 13.29 6.87
CA LEU A 42 -13.37 13.20 7.83
C LEU A 42 -13.86 13.40 9.25
N ARG A 43 -14.68 14.45 9.50
CA ARG A 43 -15.31 14.69 10.80
C ARG A 43 -16.21 13.53 11.23
N TRP A 44 -16.98 12.98 10.30
CA TRP A 44 -17.78 11.78 10.56
C TRP A 44 -16.88 10.61 10.98
N SER A 45 -15.66 10.49 10.46
CA SER A 45 -14.78 9.36 10.78
C SER A 45 -13.99 9.51 12.09
N GLU A 46 -14.00 10.67 12.77
CA GLU A 46 -13.12 10.96 13.93
C GLU A 46 -13.31 10.01 15.12
N ASP A 47 -14.53 9.53 15.35
CA ASP A 47 -14.94 8.65 16.45
C ASP A 47 -15.18 7.20 16.00
N THR A 48 -14.75 6.86 14.79
CA THR A 48 -14.84 5.49 14.26
C THR A 48 -13.60 4.67 14.65
N TYR A 49 -13.72 3.34 14.65
CA TYR A 49 -12.58 2.45 14.93
C TYR A 49 -11.66 2.37 13.70
N SER A 50 -10.36 2.62 13.91
CA SER A 50 -9.32 2.60 12.85
C SER A 50 -9.71 3.37 11.58
N PRO A 51 -9.96 4.70 11.66
CA PRO A 51 -10.41 5.48 10.52
C PRO A 51 -9.43 5.48 9.34
N ASP A 52 -8.15 5.26 9.61
CA ASP A 52 -7.10 5.08 8.62
C ASP A 52 -7.33 3.86 7.70
N GLU A 53 -8.10 2.86 8.13
CA GLU A 53 -8.44 1.68 7.33
C GLU A 53 -9.64 1.88 6.40
N HIS A 54 -10.38 3.00 6.47
CA HIS A 54 -11.47 3.27 5.53
C HIS A 54 -11.47 4.66 4.90
N VAL A 55 -10.94 5.68 5.58
CA VAL A 55 -10.99 7.07 5.10
C VAL A 55 -10.35 7.17 3.72
N TRP A 56 -9.11 6.70 3.57
CA TRP A 56 -8.37 6.87 2.32
C TRP A 56 -8.92 5.99 1.19
N ALA A 57 -9.31 4.76 1.52
CA ALA A 57 -9.90 3.83 0.57
C ALA A 57 -11.21 4.37 -0.02
N THR A 58 -11.99 5.09 0.80
CA THR A 58 -13.23 5.74 0.41
C THR A 58 -12.95 6.98 -0.44
N LEU A 59 -12.06 7.87 -0.01
CA LEU A 59 -11.74 9.10 -0.74
C LEU A 59 -11.15 8.82 -2.13
N LEU A 60 -10.30 7.81 -2.29
CA LEU A 60 -9.77 7.40 -3.61
C LEU A 60 -10.86 6.95 -4.60
N ARG A 61 -12.05 6.61 -4.10
CA ARG A 61 -13.21 6.11 -4.87
C ARG A 61 -14.39 7.07 -4.85
N MET A 62 -14.23 8.26 -4.29
CA MET A 62 -15.26 9.30 -4.28
C MET A 62 -15.19 10.07 -5.60
N ARG A 63 -16.33 10.19 -6.29
CA ARG A 63 -16.40 10.98 -7.53
C ARG A 63 -16.03 12.44 -7.23
N GLY A 64 -15.18 13.03 -8.07
CA GLY A 64 -14.69 14.41 -7.89
C GLY A 64 -13.35 14.52 -7.18
N MET A 65 -12.85 13.44 -6.56
CA MET A 65 -11.50 13.43 -5.99
C MET A 65 -10.43 13.35 -7.10
N PRO A 66 -9.37 14.17 -7.04
CA PRO A 66 -8.24 14.05 -7.96
C PRO A 66 -7.62 12.66 -7.91
N GLY A 67 -7.42 12.03 -9.07
CA GLY A 67 -6.95 10.64 -9.13
C GLY A 67 -8.01 9.58 -8.83
N TYR A 68 -9.30 9.94 -8.88
CA TYR A 68 -10.43 9.03 -8.73
C TYR A 68 -10.26 7.74 -9.53
N ARG A 69 -10.48 6.60 -8.86
CA ARG A 69 -10.55 5.28 -9.48
C ARG A 69 -11.88 4.62 -9.14
N PRO A 70 -12.69 4.21 -10.13
CA PRO A 70 -13.91 3.46 -9.84
C PRO A 70 -13.55 2.11 -9.20
N TYR A 71 -14.41 1.64 -8.30
CA TYR A 71 -14.25 0.30 -7.73
C TYR A 71 -14.48 -0.77 -8.79
N THR A 72 -13.56 -1.72 -8.86
CA THR A 72 -13.71 -2.95 -9.65
C THR A 72 -13.33 -4.14 -8.77
N GLN A 73 -13.96 -5.31 -8.98
CA GLN A 73 -13.59 -6.53 -8.24
C GLN A 73 -12.11 -6.94 -8.42
N ARG A 74 -11.46 -6.41 -9.46
CA ARG A 74 -10.03 -6.62 -9.78
C ARG A 74 -9.16 -5.40 -9.47
N SER A 75 -9.63 -4.47 -8.65
CA SER A 75 -8.83 -3.31 -8.26
C SER A 75 -7.53 -3.82 -7.63
N PRO A 76 -6.35 -3.52 -8.23
CA PRO A 76 -5.10 -4.04 -7.71
C PRO A 76 -4.90 -3.56 -6.27
N ARG A 77 -4.32 -4.41 -5.43
CA ARG A 77 -3.79 -3.98 -4.14
C ARG A 77 -2.84 -2.80 -4.40
N THR A 78 -3.06 -1.71 -3.68
CA THR A 78 -2.37 -0.42 -3.91
C THR A 78 -0.87 -0.63 -4.01
N LEU A 79 -0.22 -0.03 -5.02
CA LEU A 79 1.23 -0.04 -5.25
C LEU A 79 2.07 0.47 -4.06
N GLY A 80 1.41 1.04 -3.04
CA GLY A 80 2.05 1.67 -1.90
C GLY A 80 2.79 0.71 -0.98
N ARG A 81 2.27 -0.50 -0.70
CA ARG A 81 2.89 -1.36 0.32
C ARG A 81 2.63 -2.85 0.17
N ALA A 82 3.69 -3.65 0.08
CA ALA A 82 3.61 -5.10 0.25
C ALA A 82 3.51 -5.46 1.74
N VAL A 83 2.58 -6.35 2.07
CA VAL A 83 2.34 -6.88 3.42
C VAL A 83 2.00 -8.36 3.28
N LYS A 84 2.58 -9.21 4.13
CA LYS A 84 2.12 -10.60 4.31
C LYS A 84 1.32 -10.73 5.60
N TRP A 85 0.10 -11.22 5.50
CA TRP A 85 -0.81 -11.52 6.59
C TRP A 85 -0.77 -13.02 6.89
N SER A 86 -0.73 -13.38 8.17
CA SER A 86 -0.63 -14.77 8.61
C SER A 86 -1.81 -15.64 8.16
N PHE A 87 -3.00 -15.06 8.01
CA PHE A 87 -4.21 -15.79 7.60
C PHE A 87 -4.33 -15.99 6.08
N GLU A 88 -3.53 -15.28 5.27
CA GLU A 88 -3.46 -15.52 3.81
C GLU A 88 -2.24 -16.37 3.43
N ALA A 89 -1.27 -16.53 4.33
CA ALA A 89 -0.06 -17.29 4.07
C ALA A 89 -0.34 -18.79 3.94
N GLY A 90 0.40 -19.46 3.05
CA GLY A 90 0.36 -20.90 2.95
C GLY A 90 0.90 -21.43 1.63
N ASN A 91 0.38 -22.58 1.19
CA ASN A 91 0.87 -23.23 -0.01
C ASN A 91 0.40 -22.50 -1.28
N VAL A 92 1.34 -21.86 -1.97
CA VAL A 92 1.09 -21.09 -3.21
C VAL A 92 0.53 -21.99 -4.33
N VAL A 93 0.96 -23.25 -4.41
CA VAL A 93 0.42 -24.23 -5.39
C VAL A 93 -1.06 -24.53 -5.11
N ARG A 94 -1.50 -24.39 -3.85
CA ARG A 94 -2.91 -24.55 -3.45
C ARG A 94 -3.69 -23.24 -3.45
N GLY A 95 -3.16 -22.17 -4.03
CA GLY A 95 -3.86 -20.90 -4.23
C GLY A 95 -3.61 -19.84 -3.17
N ALA A 96 -2.69 -20.06 -2.22
CA ALA A 96 -2.27 -18.98 -1.32
C ALA A 96 -1.55 -17.87 -2.13
N PRO A 97 -1.80 -16.58 -1.85
CA PRO A 97 -1.12 -15.48 -2.55
C PRO A 97 0.40 -15.47 -2.31
N TYR A 98 0.87 -16.06 -1.21
CA TYR A 98 2.29 -16.15 -0.87
C TYR A 98 2.56 -17.28 0.12
N GLY A 99 3.82 -17.73 0.13
CA GLY A 99 4.35 -18.67 1.11
C GLY A 99 4.42 -18.07 2.51
N ASP A 100 4.63 -18.96 3.49
CA ASP A 100 4.80 -18.60 4.89
C ASP A 100 5.90 -17.55 5.11
N CYS A 101 5.73 -16.75 6.16
CA CYS A 101 6.73 -15.80 6.61
C CYS A 101 7.98 -16.54 7.07
N THR A 102 9.15 -16.09 6.61
CA THR A 102 10.44 -16.69 6.99
C THR A 102 11.06 -16.05 8.23
N GLY A 103 10.55 -14.88 8.66
CA GLY A 103 10.85 -14.26 9.95
C GLY A 103 9.82 -14.67 11.01
N THR A 104 9.02 -13.73 11.50
CA THR A 104 7.99 -14.00 12.51
C THR A 104 6.73 -13.17 12.31
N TYR A 105 5.58 -13.67 12.76
CA TYR A 105 4.34 -12.88 12.77
C TYR A 105 4.20 -12.10 14.07
N ARG A 106 3.95 -10.80 13.97
CA ARG A 106 3.58 -9.94 15.10
C ARG A 106 2.28 -9.22 14.77
N HIS A 107 1.24 -9.39 15.58
CA HIS A 107 -0.12 -8.89 15.28
C HIS A 107 -0.61 -9.32 13.89
N LEU A 108 -0.45 -10.61 13.54
CA LEU A 108 -0.82 -11.20 12.24
C LEU A 108 -0.03 -10.70 11.02
N ILE A 109 0.85 -9.71 11.17
CA ILE A 109 1.68 -9.18 10.08
C ILE A 109 3.07 -9.81 10.15
N CYS A 110 3.55 -10.31 9.01
CA CYS A 110 4.90 -10.85 8.85
C CYS A 110 5.94 -9.74 9.07
N VAL A 111 6.84 -9.97 10.01
CA VAL A 111 8.17 -9.39 10.03
C VAL A 111 9.04 -10.21 9.11
N TYR A 112 9.42 -9.63 7.97
CA TYR A 112 10.14 -10.33 6.91
C TYR A 112 11.47 -10.89 7.42
N GLY A 113 11.73 -12.13 7.05
CA GLY A 113 13.08 -12.72 7.10
C GLY A 113 13.76 -12.62 5.74
N VAL A 114 15.04 -12.99 5.67
CA VAL A 114 15.83 -12.95 4.43
C VAL A 114 15.23 -13.84 3.33
N GLY A 115 14.51 -14.90 3.70
CA GLY A 115 13.82 -15.78 2.75
C GLY A 115 12.59 -15.14 2.07
N ASP A 116 12.05 -14.05 2.63
CA ASP A 116 10.93 -13.31 2.05
C ASP A 116 11.36 -12.31 0.97
N ILE A 117 12.65 -11.97 0.89
CA ILE A 117 13.18 -10.95 -0.02
C ILE A 117 12.91 -11.28 -1.48
N GLY A 118 13.09 -12.54 -1.89
CA GLY A 118 12.81 -12.96 -3.27
C GLY A 118 11.35 -12.73 -3.67
N TRP A 119 10.41 -12.98 -2.77
CA TRP A 119 9.00 -12.69 -3.02
C TRP A 119 8.73 -11.19 -3.10
N LEU A 120 9.33 -10.38 -2.22
CA LEU A 120 9.19 -8.92 -2.20
C LEU A 120 9.66 -8.28 -3.50
N LEU A 121 10.82 -8.70 -4.02
CA LEU A 121 11.38 -8.18 -5.27
C LEU A 121 10.48 -8.46 -6.49
N LEU A 122 9.70 -9.54 -6.46
CA LEU A 122 8.73 -9.88 -7.52
C LEU A 122 7.44 -9.05 -7.47
N GLN A 123 7.06 -8.52 -6.30
CA GLN A 123 5.80 -7.77 -6.17
C GLN A 123 5.90 -6.34 -6.74
N ASN A 124 7.13 -5.82 -6.93
CA ASN A 124 7.42 -4.44 -7.33
C ASN A 124 6.61 -3.35 -6.56
N PRO A 125 6.54 -3.40 -5.22
CA PRO A 125 5.86 -2.37 -4.44
C PRO A 125 6.79 -1.15 -4.24
N PHE A 126 6.24 0.03 -3.95
CA PHE A 126 7.08 1.16 -3.52
C PHE A 126 7.72 0.92 -2.14
N PHE A 127 6.96 0.31 -1.22
CA PHE A 127 7.41 0.01 0.14
C PHE A 127 6.96 -1.39 0.57
N ALA A 128 7.51 -1.90 1.67
CA ALA A 128 7.08 -3.16 2.28
C ALA A 128 6.99 -3.01 3.81
N ASN A 129 6.10 -3.76 4.46
CA ASN A 129 5.99 -3.80 5.92
C ASN A 129 5.79 -5.24 6.43
N LYS A 130 6.54 -5.70 7.45
CA LYS A 130 7.54 -4.96 8.28
C LYS A 130 8.91 -5.62 8.26
N PHE A 131 9.92 -4.80 8.52
CA PHE A 131 11.27 -5.23 8.84
C PHE A 131 11.56 -4.90 10.30
N ASP A 132 12.35 -5.76 10.94
CA ASP A 132 12.85 -5.55 12.30
C ASP A 132 14.26 -6.16 12.37
N PRO A 133 15.32 -5.36 12.56
CA PRO A 133 16.69 -5.86 12.68
C PRO A 133 16.88 -6.88 13.81
N GLU A 134 16.04 -6.85 14.85
CA GLU A 134 16.08 -7.83 15.94
C GLU A 134 15.49 -9.20 15.54
N VAL A 135 14.63 -9.23 14.51
CA VAL A 135 14.09 -10.48 13.95
C VAL A 135 15.04 -11.04 12.90
N ASP A 136 15.41 -10.22 11.92
CA ASP A 136 16.34 -10.60 10.87
C ASP A 136 17.00 -9.36 10.25
N ASN A 137 18.19 -9.03 10.73
CA ASN A 137 18.98 -7.93 10.20
C ASN A 137 19.49 -8.19 8.76
N MET A 138 19.65 -9.45 8.36
CA MET A 138 20.09 -9.78 7.00
C MET A 138 19.02 -9.39 5.98
N ALA A 139 17.73 -9.52 6.32
CA ALA A 139 16.65 -9.06 5.46
C ALA A 139 16.77 -7.56 5.14
N VAL A 140 17.13 -6.73 6.13
CA VAL A 140 17.33 -5.29 5.98
C VAL A 140 18.58 -5.00 5.13
N GLN A 141 19.71 -5.61 5.48
CA GLN A 141 20.98 -5.40 4.79
C GLN A 141 20.93 -5.81 3.32
N CYS A 142 20.37 -6.98 3.02
CA CYS A 142 20.23 -7.43 1.64
C CYS A 142 19.35 -6.49 0.80
N MET A 143 18.26 -5.97 1.37
CA MET A 143 17.41 -5.00 0.68
C MET A 143 18.12 -3.67 0.45
N GLU A 144 18.87 -3.17 1.45
CA GLU A 144 19.67 -1.95 1.33
C GLU A 144 20.71 -2.08 0.21
N GLU A 145 21.53 -3.13 0.26
CA GLU A 145 22.58 -3.38 -0.73
C GLU A 145 22.00 -3.56 -2.14
N TYR A 146 20.90 -4.33 -2.25
CA TYR A 146 20.22 -4.55 -3.53
C TYR A 146 19.72 -3.23 -4.13
N LEU A 147 19.01 -2.41 -3.35
CA LEU A 147 18.47 -1.14 -3.82
C LEU A 147 19.58 -0.14 -4.16
N ARG A 148 20.65 -0.09 -3.35
CA ARG A 148 21.81 0.77 -3.60
C ARG A 148 22.52 0.36 -4.89
N ASN A 149 22.82 -0.92 -5.07
CA ASN A 149 23.50 -1.43 -6.27
C ASN A 149 22.64 -1.23 -7.52
N LYS A 150 21.33 -1.46 -7.43
CA LYS A 150 20.39 -1.19 -8.51
C LYS A 150 20.44 0.28 -8.94
N THR A 151 20.36 1.20 -7.97
CA THR A 151 20.37 2.64 -8.23
C THR A 151 21.71 3.11 -8.84
N LEU A 152 22.84 2.62 -8.31
CA LEU A 152 24.17 2.97 -8.83
C LEU A 152 24.40 2.42 -10.25
N CYS A 153 23.94 1.20 -10.52
CA CYS A 153 24.03 0.59 -11.84
C CYS A 153 23.15 1.33 -12.87
N GLU A 154 21.92 1.69 -12.49
CA GLU A 154 21.02 2.51 -13.31
C GLU A 154 21.64 3.88 -13.62
N ALA A 155 22.20 4.54 -12.61
CA ALA A 155 22.91 5.80 -12.82
C ALA A 155 24.08 5.61 -13.78
N GLN A 156 24.97 4.64 -13.53
CA GLN A 156 26.13 4.37 -14.41
C GLN A 156 25.71 4.07 -15.85
N TRP A 157 24.62 3.34 -16.06
CA TRP A 157 24.05 3.08 -17.38
C TRP A 157 23.59 4.36 -18.09
N GLU A 158 22.88 5.25 -17.38
CA GLU A 158 22.49 6.57 -17.91
C GLU A 158 23.71 7.43 -18.27
N TRP A 159 24.74 7.48 -17.40
CA TRP A 159 26.01 8.18 -17.67
C TRP A 159 26.76 7.61 -18.89
N ALA A 160 26.65 6.32 -19.14
CA ALA A 160 27.27 5.65 -20.30
C ALA A 160 26.47 5.82 -21.61
N GLY A 161 25.41 6.64 -21.62
CA GLY A 161 24.57 6.88 -22.81
C GLY A 161 23.52 5.78 -23.05
N GLY A 162 23.31 4.91 -22.08
CA GLY A 162 22.24 3.92 -22.10
C GLY A 162 20.87 4.57 -21.93
N ARG A 163 19.91 4.23 -22.78
CA ARG A 163 18.50 4.64 -22.57
C ARG A 163 17.87 3.77 -21.50
N VAL A 164 17.35 4.38 -20.44
CA VAL A 164 16.41 3.73 -19.52
C VAL A 164 15.02 3.83 -20.16
N ASN A 165 14.45 2.69 -20.57
CA ASN A 165 13.03 2.64 -20.91
C ASN A 165 12.23 2.80 -19.62
N ARG A 166 11.95 4.04 -19.21
CA ARG A 166 10.83 4.30 -18.31
C ARG A 166 9.59 3.93 -19.11
N GLY A 167 8.95 2.83 -18.76
CA GLY A 167 7.72 2.40 -19.41
C GLY A 167 6.69 3.52 -19.35
N GLU A 168 6.57 4.29 -20.43
CA GLU A 168 5.41 5.11 -20.69
C GLU A 168 4.26 4.13 -20.88
N GLY A 169 3.37 4.09 -19.89
CA GLY A 169 2.08 3.45 -20.04
C GLY A 169 1.31 4.20 -21.11
N GLY A 170 1.44 3.74 -22.36
CA GLY A 170 0.65 4.20 -23.48
C GLY A 170 -0.82 3.96 -23.20
N GLU A 171 -1.58 5.04 -23.15
CA GLU A 171 -3.02 5.03 -23.33
C GLU A 171 -3.33 4.46 -24.73
N THR A 172 -4.07 3.35 -24.75
CA THR A 172 -4.96 2.96 -25.85
C THR A 172 -6.27 2.53 -25.24
#